data_AF-A0A9P8QUM7-F1
#
_entry.id   AF-A0A9P8QUM7-F1
#
_cell.length_a   1.000
_cell.length_b   1.000
_cell.length_c   1.000
_cell.angle_alpha   90.00
_cell.angle_beta   90.00
_cell.angle_gamma   90.00
#
_symmetry.space_group_name_H-M   'P 1'
#
loop_
_entity.id
_entity.type
_entity.pdbx_description
1 polymer ?
#
loop_
_entity_poly.entity_id
_entity_poly.type
_entity_poly.pdbx_seq_one_letter_code
_entity_poly.pdbx_strand_id
1 'polypeptide(L)' 'MCDWEEFLFTCNHSQVRLKSYCHFARNDPNHGCLGVKVLRNSWRQEVPDPRWAYHTGAFNEWGPIAFW' A
#
# COMPACT_ATOMS: atom_id res chain seq x y z
N MET A 1 -4.10 17.95 4.81
CA MET A 1 -3.18 16.86 5.18
C MET A 1 -3.33 15.77 4.14
N CYS A 2 -2.27 15.02 3.84
CA CYS A 2 -2.41 13.80 3.01
C CYS A 2 -2.77 12.65 3.93
N ASP A 3 -3.83 11.93 3.61
CA ASP A 3 -4.23 10.75 4.35
C ASP A 3 -3.63 9.50 3.72
N TRP A 4 -3.07 8.64 4.55
CA TRP A 4 -2.44 7.39 4.14
C TRP A 4 -3.12 6.21 4.83
N GLU A 5 -3.04 5.05 4.19
CA GLU A 5 -3.43 3.76 4.73
C GLU A 5 -2.23 2.81 4.69
N GLU A 6 -2.13 1.96 5.70
CA GLU A 6 -1.10 0.93 5.79
C GLU A 6 -1.75 -0.45 5.61
N PHE A 7 -1.04 -1.33 4.93
CA PHE A 7 -1.40 -2.73 4.71
C PHE A 7 -0.31 -3.59 5.32
N LEU A 8 -0.67 -4.44 6.28
CA LEU A 8 0.22 -5.36 6.98
C LEU A 8 -0.02 -6.77 6.44
N PHE A 9 1.01 -7.40 5.88
CA PHE A 9 0.90 -8.69 5.21
C PHE A 9 1.41 -9.83 6.10
N THR A 10 1.02 -11.07 5.79
CA THR A 10 1.43 -12.26 6.55
C THR A 10 2.94 -12.55 6.45
N CYS A 11 3.60 -12.04 5.40
CA CYS A 11 5.06 -12.09 5.23
C CYS A 11 5.82 -11.06 6.09
N ASN A 12 5.16 -10.41 7.05
CA ASN A 12 5.74 -9.38 7.94
C ASN A 12 6.24 -8.11 7.21
N HIS A 13 5.81 -7.90 5.96
CA HIS A 13 6.01 -6.65 5.24
C HIS A 13 4.83 -5.72 5.44
N SER A 14 5.07 -4.43 5.25
CA SER A 14 4.02 -3.41 5.19
C SER A 14 4.10 -2.58 3.91
N GLN A 15 2.95 -2.13 3.41
CA GLN A 15 2.87 -1.15 2.33
C GLN A 15 1.99 0.03 2.75
N VAL A 16 2.42 1.24 2.38
CA VAL A 16 1.69 2.48 2.67
C VAL A 16 1.16 3.06 1.37
N ARG A 17 -0.14 3.33 1.30
CA ARG A 17 -0.81 3.91 0.13
C ARG A 17 -1.49 5.22 0.48
N LEU A 18 -1.46 6.14 -0.48
CA LEU A 18 -2.12 7.42 -0.33
C LEU A 18 -3.63 7.24 -0.54
N LYS A 19 -4.42 7.59 0.46
CA LYS A 19 -5.89 7.55 0.43
C LYS A 19 -6.47 8.85 -0.11
N SER A 20 -5.92 9.98 0.32
CA SER A 20 -6.40 11.30 -0.08
C SER A 20 -5.25 12.30 -0.17
N TYR A 21 -5.29 13.14 -1.20
CA TYR A 21 -4.35 14.24 -1.36
C TYR A 21 -4.74 15.42 -0.47
N CYS A 22 -3.72 16.07 0.10
CA CYS A 22 -3.83 17.39 0.72
C CYS A 22 -4.32 18.41 -0.32
N HIS A 23 -4.97 19.51 0.11
CA HIS A 23 -5.43 20.57 -0.80
C HIS A 23 -4.32 21.04 -1.77
N PHE A 24 -3.08 21.12 -1.28
CA PHE A 24 -1.92 21.55 -2.06
C PHE A 24 -1.47 20.56 -3.14
N ALA A 25 -1.63 19.25 -2.93
CA ALA A 25 -1.18 18.21 -3.86
C ALA A 25 -2.31 17.58 -4.67
N ARG A 26 -3.57 18.02 -4.47
CA ARG A 26 -4.73 17.50 -5.21
C ARG A 26 -4.67 17.88 -6.70
N ASN A 27 -4.12 19.05 -7.03
CA ASN A 27 -4.07 19.54 -8.41
C ASN A 27 -2.79 19.18 -9.18
N ASP A 28 -1.74 18.77 -8.48
CA ASP A 28 -0.48 18.32 -9.10
C ASP A 28 0.05 17.10 -8.32
N PRO A 29 -0.16 15.88 -8.83
CA PRO A 29 0.29 14.65 -8.19
C PRO A 29 1.82 14.55 -8.05
N ASN A 30 2.57 15.28 -8.88
CA ASN A 30 4.04 15.32 -8.83
C ASN A 30 4.56 16.42 -7.91
N HIS A 31 3.67 17.27 -7.39
CA HIS A 31 4.03 18.26 -6.38
C HIS A 31 4.29 17.55 -5.04
N GLY A 32 5.51 17.69 -4.51
CA GLY A 32 5.84 17.14 -3.21
C GLY A 32 4.99 17.78 -2.11
N CYS A 33 3.98 17.06 -1.58
CA CYS A 33 3.24 17.55 -0.40
C CYS A 33 4.20 17.51 0.81
N LEU A 34 4.75 18.68 1.16
CA LEU A 34 5.54 18.90 2.39
C LEU A 34 4.65 19.04 3.64
N GLY A 35 3.33 18.93 3.47
CA GLY A 35 2.38 18.97 4.57
C GLY A 35 2.38 17.69 5.42
N VAL A 36 1.75 17.77 6.58
CA VAL A 36 1.63 16.64 7.51
C VAL A 36 0.96 15.44 6.83
N LYS A 37 1.61 14.28 6.96
CA LYS A 37 1.13 12.97 6.53
C LYS A 37 0.44 12.29 7.71
N VAL A 38 -0.79 11.84 7.53
CA VAL A 38 -1.57 11.20 8.60
C VAL A 38 -1.90 9.78 8.18
N LEU A 39 -1.46 8.79 8.97
CA LEU A 39 -1.89 7.41 8.81
C LEU A 39 -3.28 7.25 9.44
N ARG A 40 -4.29 6.91 8.64
CA ARG A 40 -5.68 6.81 9.09
C ARG A 40 -6.05 5.43 9.57
N ASN A 41 -5.63 4.42 8.82
CA ASN A 41 -6.01 3.03 9.05
C ASN A 41 -4.84 2.12 8.74
N SER A 42 -4.73 1.04 9.50
CA SER A 42 -3.86 -0.10 9.20
C SER A 42 -4.75 -1.33 8.98
N TRP A 43 -4.55 -2.00 7.86
CA TRP A 43 -5.34 -3.15 7.42
C TRP A 43 -4.48 -4.39 7.43
N ARG A 44 -4.86 -5.41 8.19
CA ARG A 44 -4.22 -6.72 8.10
C ARG A 44 -4.72 -7.43 6.85
N GLN A 45 -3.79 -7.95 6.06
CA GLN A 45 -4.06 -8.76 4.89
C GLN A 45 -3.77 -10.22 5.25
N GLU A 46 -4.63 -11.12 4.80
CA GLU A 46 -4.46 -12.57 5.02
C GLU A 46 -3.49 -13.21 4.02
N VAL A 47 -3.06 -12.42 3.03
CA VAL A 47 -2.12 -12.81 1.98
C VAL A 47 -0.74 -12.17 2.17
N PRO A 48 0.32 -12.76 1.60
CA PRO A 48 1.60 -12.08 1.45
C PRO A 48 1.50 -10.89 0.50
N ASP A 49 2.47 -9.98 0.55
CA ASP A 49 2.49 -8.86 -0.38
C ASP A 49 2.83 -9.33 -1.82
N PRO A 50 2.34 -8.65 -2.87
CA PRO A 50 2.58 -9.06 -4.24
C PRO A 50 4.06 -9.17 -4.62
N ARG A 51 4.92 -8.26 -4.15
CA ARG A 51 6.36 -8.31 -4.48
C ARG A 51 7.01 -9.54 -3.87
N TRP A 52 6.67 -9.87 -2.62
CA TRP A 52 7.14 -11.12 -2.00
C TRP A 52 6.70 -12.36 -2.79
N ALA A 53 5.45 -12.41 -3.25
CA ALA A 53 4.95 -13.53 -4.04
C ALA A 53 5.75 -13.72 -5.35
N TYR A 54 6.09 -12.63 -6.05
CA TYR A 54 6.93 -12.68 -7.24
C TYR A 54 8.35 -13.18 -6.94
N HIS A 55 8.97 -12.74 -5.84
CA HIS A 55 10.35 -13.15 -5.49
C HIS A 55 10.46 -14.58 -4.98
N THR A 56 9.40 -15.13 -4.37
CA THR A 56 9.42 -16.48 -3.78
C THR A 56 8.85 -17.57 -4.68
N GLY A 57 8.26 -17.21 -5.81
CA GLY A 57 7.57 -18.20 -6.64
C GLY A 57 6.25 -18.66 -6.04
N ALA A 58 5.62 -17.88 -5.16
CA ALA A 58 4.34 -18.20 -4.53
C ALA A 58 3.18 -17.97 -5.50
N PHE A 59 3.08 -18.84 -6.50
CA PHE A 59 2.06 -18.86 -7.54
C PHE A 59 1.12 -20.05 -7.35
N ASN A 60 -0.17 -19.86 -7.64
CA ASN A 60 -1.11 -20.95 -7.88
C ASN A 60 -1.48 -20.99 -9.38
N GLU A 61 -2.39 -21.88 -9.76
CA GLU A 61 -2.86 -22.02 -11.15
C GLU A 61 -3.54 -20.76 -11.72
N TRP A 62 -3.88 -19.80 -10.85
CA TRP A 62 -4.54 -18.54 -11.17
C TRP A 62 -3.61 -17.30 -11.06
N GLY A 63 -2.30 -17.50 -10.87
CA GLY A 63 -1.30 -16.43 -10.74
C GLY A 63 -0.70 -16.28 -9.34
N PRO A 64 -0.13 -15.12 -8.98
CA PRO A 64 0.48 -14.92 -7.66
C PRO A 64 -0.58 -15.02 -6.55
N ILE A 65 -0.27 -15.71 -5.45
CA ILE A 65 -1.20 -15.92 -4.32
C ILE A 65 -1.70 -14.61 -3.70
N ALA A 66 -1.01 -13.49 -3.93
CA ALA A 66 -1.37 -12.16 -3.42
C ALA A 66 -2.55 -11.45 -4.13
N PHE A 67 -3.17 -12.05 -5.16
CA PHE A 67 -4.28 -11.44 -5.93
C PHE A 67 -5.67 -12.03 -5.63
N TRP A 68 -5.78 -12.90 -4.63
CA TRP A 68 -7.03 -13.61 -4.27
C TRP A 68 -7.39 -13.41 -2.80
#